data_AF-A0A1Q7XXW8-F1
#
_entry.id   AF-A0A1Q7XXW8-F1
#
_cell.length_a   1.000
_cell.length_b   1.000
_cell.length_c   1.000
_cell.angle_alpha   90.00
_cell.angle_beta   90.00
_cell.angle_gamma   90.00
#
_symmetry.space_group_name_H-M   'P 1'
#
loop_
_entity.id
_entity.type
_entity.pdbx_description
1 polymer ?
#
loop_
_entity_poly.entity_id
_entity_poly.type
_entity_poly.pdbx_seq_one_letter_code
_entity_poly.pdbx_strand_id
1 'polypeptide(L)' 'MGATFNRAVAAGAKVDTPLMDQFWGDRYGKITDPFGHQWSLAQHVEDVASEEMKRRSEEWMAKRALAAGQS' A
#
# COMPACT_ATOMS: atom_id res chain seq x y z
N MET A 1 7.69 -1.21 10.88
CA MET A 1 7.62 -1.17 9.40
C MET A 1 8.13 0.14 8.78
N GLY A 2 7.59 1.31 9.14
CA GLY A 2 7.94 2.60 8.50
C GLY A 2 9.43 2.94 8.47
N ALA A 3 10.19 2.66 9.54
CA ALA A 3 11.63 2.88 9.57
C ALA A 3 12.40 2.08 8.50
N THR A 4 11.99 0.84 8.20
CA THR A 4 12.63 0.03 7.15
C THR A 4 12.28 0.56 5.77
N PHE A 5 11.02 0.94 5.54
CA PHE A 5 10.59 1.58 4.30
C PHE A 5 11.36 2.87 4.02
N ASN A 6 11.43 3.77 5.01
CA ASN A 6 12.13 5.05 4.86
C ASN A 6 13.64 4.86 4.63
N ARG A 7 14.26 3.87 5.27
CA ARG A 7 15.68 3.54 5.01
C ARG A 7 15.91 3.09 3.57
N ALA A 8 15.03 2.26 3.03
CA ALA A 8 15.17 1.80 1.65
C ALA A 8 14.98 2.96 0.66
N VAL A 9 14.00 3.85 0.90
CA VAL A 9 13.80 5.07 0.08
C VAL A 9 15.02 5.99 0.17
N ALA A 10 15.57 6.22 1.37
CA ALA A 10 16.78 7.01 1.55
C ALA A 10 18.01 6.39 0.87
N ALA A 11 18.03 5.06 0.69
CA ALA A 11 19.08 4.34 -0.05
C ALA A 11 18.87 4.33 -1.58
N GLY A 12 17.87 5.05 -2.10
CA GLY A 12 17.62 5.20 -3.53
C GLY A 12 16.52 4.29 -4.09
N ALA A 13 15.78 3.55 -3.25
CA ALA A 13 14.63 2.82 -3.71
C ALA A 13 13.50 3.79 -4.14
N LYS A 14 12.89 3.51 -5.28
CA LYS A 14 11.70 4.23 -5.77
C LYS A 14 10.46 3.72 -5.03
N VAL A 15 9.60 4.64 -4.60
CA VAL A 15 8.26 4.30 -4.08
C VAL A 15 7.32 4.01 -5.25
N ASP A 16 6.82 2.78 -5.35
CA ASP A 16 5.80 2.40 -6.33
C ASP A 16 4.38 2.50 -5.73
N THR A 17 4.24 2.09 -4.48
CA THR A 17 3.02 2.25 -3.68
C THR A 17 3.43 2.83 -2.33
N PRO A 18 2.96 4.03 -1.95
CA PRO A 18 3.25 4.61 -0.65
C PRO A 18 2.77 3.71 0.48
N LEU A 19 3.48 3.76 1.61
CA LEU A 19 3.09 3.02 2.81
C LEU A 19 1.77 3.56 3.35
N MET A 20 0.70 2.76 3.34
CA MET A 20 -0.62 3.16 3.83
C MET A 20 -1.41 1.97 4.38
N ASP A 21 -2.46 2.25 5.14
CA ASP A 21 -3.39 1.22 5.61
C ASP A 21 -4.31 0.81 4.46
N GLN A 22 -4.47 -0.49 4.31
CA GLN A 22 -5.21 -1.08 3.23
C GLN A 22 -6.54 -1.66 3.72
N PHE A 23 -7.51 -1.74 2.81
CA PHE A 23 -8.87 -2.20 3.13
C PHE A 23 -8.93 -3.64 3.67
N TRP A 24 -7.86 -4.42 3.47
CA TRP A 24 -7.74 -5.80 3.95
C TRP A 24 -7.06 -5.95 5.32
N GLY A 25 -6.76 -4.85 6.02
CA GLY A 25 -6.28 -4.89 7.41
C GLY A 25 -4.76 -4.86 7.60
N ASP A 26 -3.99 -4.69 6.53
CA ASP A 26 -2.55 -4.49 6.63
C ASP A 26 -2.15 -3.03 6.39
N ARG A 27 -1.07 -2.61 7.03
CA ARG A 27 -0.25 -1.52 6.51
C ARG A 27 0.65 -2.09 5.43
N TYR A 28 0.57 -1.56 4.22
CA TYR A 28 1.25 -2.10 3.04
C TYR A 28 1.96 -1.00 2.25
N GLY A 29 3.09 -1.34 1.63
CA GLY A 29 3.79 -0.47 0.69
C GLY A 29 4.66 -1.27 -0.27
N LYS A 30 4.97 -0.69 -1.43
CA LYS A 30 5.82 -1.30 -2.46
C LYS A 30 6.91 -0.35 -2.91
N ILE A 31 8.13 -0.87 -3.02
CA ILE A 31 9.29 -0.15 -3.54
C ILE A 31 10.01 -0.99 -4.60
N THR A 32 10.69 -0.30 -5.52
CA THR A 32 11.67 -0.90 -6.43
C THR A 32 13.05 -0.41 -6.02
N ASP A 33 13.97 -1.32 -5.72
CA ASP A 33 15.35 -0.96 -5.35
C ASP A 33 16.18 -0.51 -6.58
N PRO A 34 17.37 0.09 -6.39
CA PRO A 34 18.21 0.54 -7.51
C PRO A 34 18.69 -0.57 -8.46
N PHE A 35 18.60 -1.83 -8.04
CA PHE A 35 18.96 -3.00 -8.85
C PHE A 35 17.76 -3.54 -9.65
N GLY A 36 16.58 -2.96 -9.47
CA GLY A 36 15.35 -3.32 -10.16
C GLY A 36 14.50 -4.37 -9.45
N HIS A 37 14.85 -4.81 -8.23
CA HIS A 37 13.99 -5.75 -7.50
C HIS A 37 12.80 -5.04 -6.87
N GLN A 38 11.65 -5.68 -6.96
CA GLN A 38 10.43 -5.21 -6.34
C GLN A 38 10.22 -5.85 -4.98
N TRP A 39 10.07 -5.01 -3.97
CA TRP A 39 9.84 -5.41 -2.60
C TRP A 39 8.48 -4.92 -2.14
N SER A 40 7.67 -5.83 -1.63
CA SER A 40 6.45 -5.52 -0.91
C SER A 40 6.69 -5.67 0.58
N LEU A 41 6.27 -4.68 1.35
CA LEU A 41 6.26 -4.75 2.81
C LEU A 41 4.81 -4.78 3.25
N ALA A 42 4.47 -5.71 4.14
CA ALA A 42 3.18 -5.76 4.81
C ALA A 42 3.39 -5.91 6.33
N GLN A 43 2.61 -5.19 7.13
CA GLN A 43 2.47 -5.41 8.56
C GLN A 43 0.98 -5.53 8.85
N HIS A 44 0.60 -6.67 9.43
CA HIS A 44 -0.76 -6.87 9.89
C HIS A 44 -1.14 -5.83 10.95
N VAL A 45 -2.30 -5.19 10.78
CA VAL A 45 -2.86 -4.18 11.69
C VAL A 45 -4.11 -4.71 12.37
N GLU A 46 -5.02 -5.32 11.62
CA GLU A 46 -6.28 -5.86 12.12
C GLU A 46 -6.79 -7.03 11.29
N ASP A 47 -7.51 -7.95 11.93
CA ASP A 47 -8.32 -8.95 11.24
C ASP A 47 -9.62 -8.32 10.74
N VAL A 48 -9.84 -8.35 9.42
CA VAL A 48 -11.04 -7.80 8.80
C VAL A 48 -11.96 -8.92 8.36
N ALA A 49 -13.18 -8.94 8.89
CA ALA A 49 -14.22 -9.88 8.47
C ALA A 49 -14.54 -9.72 6.97
N SER A 50 -14.89 -10.80 6.28
CA SER A 50 -15.06 -10.80 4.82
C SER A 50 -16.09 -9.78 4.30
N GLU A 51 -17.23 -9.63 5.00
CA GLU A 51 -18.25 -8.63 4.63
C GLU A 51 -17.74 -7.19 4.74
N GLU A 52 -16.97 -6.91 5.79
CA GLU A 52 -16.37 -5.60 6.01
C GLU A 52 -15.25 -5.33 5.00
N MET A 53 -14.44 -6.34 4.67
CA MET A 53 -13.41 -6.24 3.64
C MET A 53 -14.03 -5.92 2.27
N LYS A 54 -15.16 -6.56 1.93
CA LYS A 54 -15.91 -6.27 0.70
C LYS A 54 -16.36 -4.81 0.68
N ARG A 55 -17.04 -4.34 1.72
CA ARG A 55 -17.49 -2.94 1.85
C ARG A 55 -16.34 -1.95 1.69
N ARG A 56 -15.22 -2.15 2.41
CA ARG A 56 -14.04 -1.29 2.33
C ARG A 56 -13.38 -1.33 0.94
N SER A 57 -13.39 -2.48 0.26
CA SER A 57 -12.84 -2.61 -1.10
C SER A 57 -13.64 -1.82 -2.14
N GLU A 58 -14.97 -1.83 -2.04
CA GLU A 58 -15.86 -1.08 -2.92
C GLU A 58 -15.64 0.44 -2.74
N GLU A 59 -15.53 0.90 -1.49
CA GLU A 59 -15.20 2.29 -1.18
C GLU A 59 -13.82 2.70 -1.70
N TRP A 60 -12.82 1.84 -1.56
CA TRP A 60 -11.46 2.10 -2.05
C TRP A 60 -11.45 2.19 -3.58
N MET A 61 -12.12 1.28 -4.28
CA MET A 61 -12.24 1.29 -5.75
C MET A 61 -12.98 2.53 -6.24
N ALA A 62 -14.08 2.91 -5.60
CA ALA A 62 -14.81 4.14 -5.93
C ALA A 62 -13.93 5.39 -5.78
N LYS A 63 -13.16 5.50 -4.69
CA LYS A 63 -12.20 6.59 -4.48
C LYS A 63 -11.10 6.61 -5.55
N ARG A 64 -10.59 5.44 -5.97
CA ARG A 64 -9.57 5.37 -7.01
C ARG A 64 -10.11 5.69 -8.41
N ALA A 65 -11.32 5.27 -8.73
CA ALA A 65 -11.99 5.62 -9.97
C ALA A 65 -12.21 7.14 -10.06
N LEU A 66 -12.64 7.77 -8.97
CA LEU A 66 -12.76 9.23 -8.90
C LEU A 66 -11.43 9.94 -9.13
N ALA A 67 -10.34 9.46 -8.53
CA ALA A 67 -9.02 10.05 -8.72
C ALA A 67 -8.46 9.85 -10.15
N ALA A 68 -8.78 8.72 -10.80
CA ALA A 68 -8.36 8.43 -12.17
C ALA A 68 -9.20 9.16 -13.23
N GLY A 69 -10.44 9.57 -12.92
CA GLY A 69 -11.28 10.39 -13.80
C GLY A 69 -11.01 11.90 -13.73
N GLN A 70 -10.06 12.32 -12.88
CA GLN A 70 -9.62 13.71 -12.71
C GLN A 70 -8.30 14.02 -13.43
N SER A 71 -7.82 13.12 -14.30
CA SER A 71 -6.60 13.28 -15.10
C SER A 71 -6.88 13.69 -16.53
#